data_AF-A0A956PQV4-F1
#
_entry.id   AF-A0A956PQV4-F1
#
_cell.length_a   1.000
_cell.length_b   1.000
_cell.length_c   1.000
_cell.angle_alpha   90.00
_cell.angle_beta   90.00
_cell.angle_gamma   90.00
#
_symmetry.space_group_name_H-M   'P 1'
#
loop_
_entity.id
_entity.type
_entity.pdbx_description
1 polymer ?
#
loop_
_entity_poly.entity_id
_entity_poly.type
_entity_poly.pdbx_seq_one_letter_code
_entity_poly.pdbx_strand_id
1 'polypeptide(L)'
;MSFLPKKQSGPISSWKRGATLLEVLFASFLLITALSLTIFLINHSFQSESDSGLKVRALHDAQNVLEEVRAAAYQDFKNGMAAVDGKHWPCSLPDYLIESSAKWQPLDLPCSELESQYDAGRDLPNLSRKVLTHSTWKVDVEVRRKDNGKPLLNLTTLVADLAPDSFELRMLALDGTSVAPEGELRFRAVAYDSSNEVIEDLILTWYVEPINSFGSVHVMRRDGWECVYKNIYQDYGNRYATTPGQCRIVARGEYKGRVQYTNLEITNE
;
A
#
# COMPACT_ATOMS: atom_id res chain seq x y z
N MET A 1 -47.91 8.92 105.67
CA MET A 1 -49.01 8.05 105.17
C MET A 1 -48.98 8.05 103.64
N SER A 2 -49.29 6.89 103.04
CA SER A 2 -49.33 6.55 101.60
C SER A 2 -47.97 6.33 100.92
N PHE A 3 -47.52 5.08 100.75
CA PHE A 3 -47.90 4.04 99.77
C PHE A 3 -47.24 4.24 98.38
N LEU A 4 -46.29 3.37 98.06
CA LEU A 4 -45.80 3.10 96.69
C LEU A 4 -46.93 2.54 95.82
N PRO A 5 -46.81 2.63 94.49
CA PRO A 5 -46.57 1.38 93.78
C PRO A 5 -45.53 1.44 92.65
N LYS A 6 -44.88 0.28 92.49
CA LYS A 6 -44.07 -0.18 91.35
C LYS A 6 -44.77 0.05 90.00
N LYS A 7 -43.99 0.40 88.96
CA LYS A 7 -44.29 0.01 87.57
C LYS A 7 -43.03 -0.60 86.93
N GLN A 8 -43.09 -1.90 86.67
CA GLN A 8 -42.17 -2.63 85.80
C GLN A 8 -42.48 -2.27 84.35
N SER A 9 -41.44 -2.03 83.55
CA SER A 9 -41.49 -2.17 82.09
C SER A 9 -40.24 -2.91 81.62
N GLY A 10 -40.47 -4.17 81.24
CA GLY A 10 -39.76 -5.06 80.31
C GLY A 10 -38.25 -4.93 80.08
N PRO A 11 -37.50 -6.05 80.06
CA PRO A 11 -36.19 -6.08 79.43
C PRO A 11 -36.40 -5.94 77.91
N ILE A 12 -35.82 -4.91 77.31
CA ILE A 12 -35.65 -4.88 75.85
C ILE A 12 -34.66 -6.00 75.53
N SER A 13 -35.21 -7.04 74.90
CA SER A 13 -34.53 -8.21 74.42
C SER A 13 -33.47 -7.85 73.38
N SER A 14 -32.26 -8.34 73.64
CA SER A 14 -31.40 -9.06 72.70
C SER A 14 -31.13 -8.45 71.32
N TRP A 15 -29.87 -8.04 71.12
CA TRP A 15 -28.92 -8.67 70.18
C TRP A 15 -27.60 -7.89 70.20
N LYS A 16 -26.77 -8.12 71.22
CA LYS A 16 -25.32 -8.04 71.02
C LYS A 16 -24.88 -9.44 70.59
N ARG A 17 -25.10 -9.78 69.32
CA ARG A 17 -24.37 -10.90 68.71
C ARG A 17 -22.93 -10.42 68.61
N GLY A 18 -22.11 -10.80 69.58
CA GLY A 18 -20.67 -10.76 69.40
C GLY A 18 -20.36 -11.63 68.19
N ALA A 19 -19.70 -11.06 67.18
CA ALA A 19 -19.21 -11.82 66.04
C ALA A 19 -18.49 -13.05 66.55
N THR A 20 -18.88 -14.23 66.09
CA THR A 20 -18.21 -15.44 66.53
C THR A 20 -16.75 -15.39 66.05
N LEU A 21 -15.80 -15.94 66.81
CA LEU A 21 -14.37 -15.89 66.46
C LEU A 21 -14.09 -16.41 65.04
N LEU A 22 -14.91 -17.36 64.58
CA LEU A 22 -14.94 -17.88 63.22
C LEU A 22 -15.33 -16.81 62.18
N GLU A 23 -16.33 -16.00 62.47
CA GLU A 23 -16.81 -14.89 61.63
C GLU A 23 -15.75 -13.79 61.47
N VAL A 24 -15.02 -13.49 62.55
CA VAL A 24 -13.89 -12.54 62.52
C VAL A 24 -12.73 -13.10 61.70
N LEU A 25 -12.42 -14.40 61.85
CA LEU A 25 -11.41 -15.07 61.02
C LEU A 25 -11.80 -15.07 59.53
N PHE A 26 -13.03 -15.44 59.19
CA PHE A 26 -13.50 -15.40 57.80
C PHE A 26 -13.51 -13.96 57.25
N ALA A 27 -13.97 -12.98 58.03
CA ALA A 27 -13.95 -11.58 57.63
C ALA A 27 -12.51 -11.08 57.42
N SER A 28 -11.56 -11.45 58.28
CA SER A 28 -10.15 -11.08 58.11
C SER A 28 -9.52 -11.75 56.88
N PHE A 29 -9.86 -13.01 56.59
CA PHE A 29 -9.36 -13.72 55.42
C PHE A 29 -9.91 -13.10 54.13
N LEU A 30 -11.21 -12.80 54.09
CA LEU A 30 -11.85 -12.08 52.99
C LEU A 30 -11.28 -10.67 52.81
N LEU A 31 -10.96 -9.98 53.91
CA LEU A 31 -10.36 -8.65 53.85
C LEU A 31 -8.94 -8.72 53.26
N ILE A 32 -8.11 -9.68 53.71
CA ILE A 32 -6.75 -9.87 53.20
C ILE A 32 -6.76 -10.27 51.73
N THR A 33 -7.64 -11.18 51.31
CA THR A 33 -7.76 -11.56 49.90
C THR A 33 -8.31 -10.43 49.04
N ALA A 34 -9.26 -9.65 49.53
CA ALA A 34 -9.73 -8.46 48.82
C ALA A 34 -8.61 -7.41 48.67
N LEU A 35 -7.81 -7.20 49.71
CA LEU A 35 -6.67 -6.26 49.68
C LEU A 35 -5.59 -6.72 48.70
N SER A 36 -5.22 -8.00 48.73
CA SER A 36 -4.20 -8.56 47.83
C SER A 36 -4.64 -8.51 46.37
N LEU A 37 -5.92 -8.84 46.09
CA LEU A 37 -6.48 -8.79 44.74
C LEU A 37 -6.57 -7.35 44.22
N THR A 38 -6.89 -6.39 45.09
CA THR A 38 -6.89 -4.96 44.75
C THR A 38 -5.49 -4.46 44.41
N ILE A 39 -4.47 -4.80 45.21
CA ILE A 39 -3.07 -4.44 44.94
C ILE A 39 -2.62 -5.07 43.61
N PHE A 40 -2.96 -6.33 43.36
CA PHE A 40 -2.65 -7.01 42.11
C PHE A 40 -3.27 -6.30 40.90
N LEU A 41 -4.55 -5.95 40.97
CA LEU A 41 -5.25 -5.23 39.90
C LEU A 41 -4.67 -3.84 39.66
N ILE A 42 -4.33 -3.09 40.71
CA ILE A 42 -3.70 -1.77 40.58
C ILE A 42 -2.33 -1.89 39.91
N ASN A 43 -1.51 -2.85 40.33
CA ASN A 43 -0.19 -3.07 39.73
C ASN A 43 -0.31 -3.48 38.25
N HIS A 44 -1.26 -4.36 37.93
CA HIS A 44 -1.53 -4.76 36.54
C HIS A 44 -2.04 -3.57 35.70
N SER A 45 -2.87 -2.70 36.28
CA SER A 45 -3.35 -1.48 35.63
C SER A 45 -2.21 -0.53 35.31
N PHE A 46 -1.31 -0.26 36.26
CA PHE A 46 -0.15 0.60 36.02
C PHE A 46 0.81 0.03 34.98
N GLN A 47 1.06 -1.28 35.01
CA GLN A 47 1.87 -1.93 33.98
C GLN A 47 1.22 -1.82 32.60
N SER A 48 -0.09 -2.05 32.50
CA SER A 48 -0.83 -1.93 31.25
C SER A 48 -0.83 -0.49 30.70
N GLU A 49 -0.95 0.51 31.58
CA GLU A 49 -0.93 1.92 31.18
C GLU A 49 0.45 2.34 30.71
N SER A 50 1.51 1.94 31.44
CA SER A 50 2.89 2.15 31.03
C SER A 50 3.21 1.50 29.68
N ASP A 51 2.79 0.25 29.50
CA ASP A 51 2.97 -0.48 28.24
C ASP A 51 2.19 0.16 27.09
N SER A 52 0.98 0.66 27.35
CA SER A 52 0.18 1.40 26.37
C SER A 52 0.87 2.70 25.97
N GLY A 53 1.33 3.49 26.94
CA GLY A 53 2.06 4.74 26.68
C GLY A 53 3.33 4.53 25.86
N LEU A 54 4.08 3.46 26.15
CA LEU A 54 5.26 3.08 25.39
C LEU A 54 4.92 2.69 23.95
N LYS A 55 3.86 1.91 23.73
CA LYS A 55 3.40 1.56 22.37
C LYS A 55 2.96 2.76 21.56
N VAL A 56 2.26 3.71 22.16
CA VAL A 56 1.80 4.93 21.47
C VAL A 56 2.97 5.78 21.02
N ARG A 57 3.99 5.95 21.87
CA ARG A 57 5.21 6.69 21.50
C ARG A 57 6.02 5.95 20.44
N ALA A 58 6.19 4.65 20.59
CA ALA A 58 6.86 3.82 19.59
C ALA A 58 6.15 3.84 18.23
N LEU A 59 4.82 3.86 18.22
CA LEU A 59 4.02 4.03 17.00
C LEU A 59 4.27 5.39 16.35
N HIS A 60 4.30 6.47 17.14
CA HIS A 60 4.58 7.81 16.63
C HIS A 60 5.99 7.90 16.00
N ASP A 61 7.01 7.39 16.69
CA ASP A 61 8.37 7.37 16.17
C ASP A 61 8.48 6.50 14.91
N ALA A 62 7.83 5.33 14.87
CA ALA A 62 7.81 4.46 13.70
C ALA A 62 7.07 5.10 12.51
N GLN A 63 6.03 5.89 12.75
CA GLN A 63 5.39 6.69 11.70
C GLN A 63 6.34 7.77 11.15
N ASN A 64 7.07 8.46 12.02
CA ASN A 64 8.08 9.44 11.60
C ASN A 64 9.18 8.78 10.75
N VAL A 65 9.63 7.58 11.14
CA VAL A 65 10.55 6.77 10.33
C VAL A 65 9.98 6.48 8.95
N LEU A 66 8.71 6.08 8.84
CA LEU A 66 8.08 5.86 7.54
C LEU A 66 8.04 7.13 6.68
N GLU A 67 7.84 8.31 7.27
CA GLU A 67 7.92 9.57 6.52
C GLU A 67 9.35 9.88 6.06
N GLU A 68 10.36 9.59 6.88
CA GLU A 68 11.77 9.71 6.47
C GLU A 68 12.13 8.74 5.34
N VAL A 69 11.59 7.52 5.38
CA VAL A 69 11.75 6.55 4.28
C VAL A 69 11.08 7.05 3.01
N ARG A 70 9.88 7.63 3.09
CA ARG A 70 9.22 8.26 1.94
C ARG A 70 10.01 9.45 1.41
N ALA A 71 10.60 10.25 2.28
CA ALA A 71 11.44 11.38 1.89
C ALA A 71 12.71 10.91 1.17
N ALA A 72 13.36 9.84 1.65
CA ALA A 72 14.50 9.21 0.99
C ALA A 72 14.11 8.64 -0.38
N ALA A 73 12.98 7.94 -0.45
CA ALA A 73 12.39 7.43 -1.69
C ALA A 73 12.11 8.55 -2.71
N TYR A 74 11.65 9.70 -2.24
CA TYR A 74 11.38 10.86 -3.09
C TYR A 74 12.65 11.53 -3.65
N GLN A 75 13.76 11.48 -2.91
CA GLN A 75 15.03 12.07 -3.33
C GLN A 75 15.78 11.18 -4.33
N ASP A 76 15.84 9.87 -4.09
CA ASP A 76 16.48 8.90 -4.97
C ASP A 76 15.84 7.52 -4.77
N PHE A 77 14.88 7.17 -5.63
CA PHE A 77 14.18 5.89 -5.54
C PHE A 77 15.00 4.69 -6.05
N LYS A 78 16.09 4.89 -6.80
CA LYS A 78 16.90 3.76 -7.28
C LYS A 78 17.95 3.39 -6.23
N ASN A 79 18.64 4.37 -5.67
CA ASN A 79 19.74 4.13 -4.73
C ASN A 79 19.34 4.33 -3.26
N GLY A 80 18.24 5.03 -2.97
CA GLY A 80 17.82 5.37 -1.61
C GLY A 80 17.42 4.15 -0.77
N MET A 81 17.09 3.01 -1.39
CA MET A 81 16.74 1.78 -0.66
C MET A 81 17.88 1.31 0.26
N ALA A 82 19.13 1.42 -0.21
CA ALA A 82 20.31 1.01 0.57
C ALA A 82 20.54 1.90 1.80
N ALA A 83 20.01 3.14 1.80
CA ALA A 83 20.08 4.04 2.96
C ALA A 83 19.03 3.72 4.02
N VAL A 84 18.05 2.87 3.70
CA VAL A 84 16.90 2.54 4.56
C VAL A 84 16.95 1.08 5.01
N ASP A 85 17.36 0.14 4.16
CA ASP A 85 17.35 -1.28 4.50
C ASP A 85 18.36 -1.61 5.62
N GLY A 86 17.88 -2.28 6.67
CA GLY A 86 18.65 -2.61 7.89
C GLY A 86 19.00 -1.41 8.77
N LYS A 87 18.47 -0.21 8.49
CA LYS A 87 18.80 1.00 9.23
C LYS A 87 18.14 0.99 10.61
N HIS A 88 18.95 1.33 11.62
CA HIS A 88 18.48 1.59 12.98
C HIS A 88 18.17 3.07 13.13
N TRP A 89 16.99 3.40 13.64
CA TRP A 89 16.51 4.78 13.74
C TRP A 89 16.61 5.33 15.16
N PRO A 90 16.83 6.65 15.30
CA PRO A 90 16.82 7.29 16.61
C PRO A 90 15.43 7.15 17.25
N CYS A 91 15.41 6.81 18.54
CA CYS A 91 14.18 6.63 19.31
C CYS A 91 14.04 7.78 20.32
N SER A 92 12.83 8.25 20.56
CA SER A 92 12.56 9.27 21.59
C SER A 92 12.76 8.74 23.01
N LEU A 93 12.66 7.42 23.20
CA LEU A 93 12.88 6.72 24.46
C LEU A 93 13.96 5.63 24.32
N PRO A 94 14.72 5.35 25.39
CA PRO A 94 15.76 4.33 25.38
C PRO A 94 15.23 2.89 25.47
N ASP A 95 13.92 2.70 25.67
CA ASP A 95 13.29 1.42 26.04
C ASP A 95 13.00 0.50 24.85
N TYR A 96 13.05 1.02 23.62
CA TYR A 96 12.83 0.28 22.38
C TYR A 96 13.83 0.66 21.31
N LEU A 97 13.88 -0.17 20.27
CA LEU A 97 14.70 -0.03 19.08
C LEU A 97 13.78 -0.09 17.87
N ILE A 98 14.08 0.72 16.85
CA ILE A 98 13.37 0.73 15.57
C ILE A 98 14.35 0.36 14.48
N GLU A 99 13.99 -0.66 13.70
CA GLU A 99 14.73 -1.14 12.54
C GLU A 99 13.82 -1.11 11.32
N SER A 100 14.30 -0.59 10.19
CA SER A 100 13.57 -0.68 8.92
C SER A 100 14.22 -1.70 8.00
N SER A 101 13.41 -2.47 7.29
CA SER A 101 13.83 -3.25 6.13
C SER A 101 13.03 -2.81 4.91
N ALA A 102 13.72 -2.64 3.78
CA ALA A 102 13.12 -2.23 2.53
C ALA A 102 13.51 -3.21 1.42
N LYS A 103 12.53 -3.67 0.65
CA LYS A 103 12.73 -4.63 -0.45
C LYS A 103 11.92 -4.23 -1.67
N TRP A 104 12.46 -4.49 -2.86
CA TRP A 104 11.72 -4.36 -4.10
C TRP A 104 10.45 -5.22 -4.08
N GLN A 105 9.33 -4.61 -4.42
CA GLN A 105 8.04 -5.28 -4.49
C GLN A 105 7.48 -5.10 -5.91
N PRO A 106 7.33 -6.19 -6.69
CA PRO A 106 6.65 -6.10 -7.97
C PRO A 106 5.18 -5.71 -7.76
N LEU A 107 4.72 -4.78 -8.60
CA LEU A 107 3.33 -4.32 -8.65
C LEU A 107 2.69 -4.79 -9.95
N ASP A 108 1.62 -5.57 -9.83
CA ASP A 108 0.93 -6.10 -11.00
C ASP A 108 -0.13 -5.13 -11.52
N LEU A 109 -0.17 -4.97 -12.83
CA LEU A 109 -1.16 -4.20 -13.56
C LEU A 109 -2.01 -5.13 -14.44
N PRO A 110 -3.33 -4.90 -14.48
CA PRO A 110 -4.10 -3.95 -13.69
C PRO A 110 -4.43 -4.47 -12.27
N CYS A 111 -4.65 -3.55 -11.33
CA CYS A 111 -4.86 -3.85 -9.90
C CYS A 111 -6.29 -4.32 -9.56
N SER A 112 -7.12 -4.66 -10.55
CA SER A 112 -8.52 -5.04 -10.35
C SER A 112 -8.70 -6.57 -10.39
N GLU A 113 -9.45 -7.14 -9.43
CA GLU A 113 -9.74 -8.58 -9.38
C GLU A 113 -10.52 -9.07 -10.61
N LEU A 114 -11.22 -8.18 -11.32
CA LEU A 114 -11.95 -8.52 -12.55
C LEU A 114 -11.03 -8.84 -13.73
N GLU A 115 -9.78 -8.37 -13.68
CA GLU A 115 -8.77 -8.58 -14.72
C GLU A 115 -7.71 -9.62 -14.30
N SER A 116 -7.85 -10.29 -13.15
CA SER A 116 -6.92 -11.34 -12.71
C SER A 116 -7.04 -12.67 -13.47
N GLN A 117 -7.75 -12.70 -14.60
CA GLN A 117 -8.02 -13.88 -15.43
C GLN A 117 -6.96 -14.14 -16.51
N TYR A 118 -5.79 -13.49 -16.43
CA TYR A 118 -4.72 -13.69 -17.39
C TYR A 118 -3.88 -14.94 -17.05
N ASP A 119 -4.23 -16.08 -17.66
CA ASP A 119 -3.50 -17.35 -17.53
C ASP A 119 -2.08 -17.27 -18.11
N ALA A 120 -1.08 -17.76 -17.37
CA ALA A 120 0.35 -17.69 -17.69
C ALA A 120 0.84 -18.62 -18.82
N GLY A 121 -0.03 -19.09 -19.72
CA GLY A 121 0.36 -20.14 -20.67
C GLY A 121 -0.56 -20.40 -21.87
N ARG A 122 -1.41 -19.46 -22.28
CA ARG A 122 -2.16 -19.57 -23.54
C ARG A 122 -1.53 -18.72 -24.63
N ASP A 123 -1.24 -19.35 -25.76
CA ASP A 123 -0.96 -18.65 -27.01
C ASP A 123 -2.11 -17.68 -27.35
N LEU A 124 -1.74 -16.55 -27.96
CA LEU A 124 -2.55 -15.40 -28.38
C LEU A 124 -4.05 -15.70 -28.62
N PRO A 125 -4.98 -14.79 -28.22
CA PRO A 125 -4.77 -13.36 -27.95
C PRO A 125 -4.97 -12.98 -26.48
N ASN A 126 -4.62 -13.84 -25.53
CA ASN A 126 -4.70 -13.50 -24.11
C ASN A 126 -3.45 -12.72 -23.68
N LEU A 127 -3.64 -11.42 -23.44
CA LEU A 127 -2.63 -10.49 -22.94
C LEU A 127 -2.08 -11.02 -21.60
N SER A 128 -0.76 -11.11 -21.44
CA SER A 128 -0.16 -11.55 -20.18
C SER A 128 -0.05 -10.40 -19.15
N ARG A 129 -0.11 -10.70 -17.85
CA ARG A 129 -0.12 -9.75 -16.70
C ARG A 129 1.01 -8.70 -16.66
N LYS A 130 0.81 -7.40 -16.86
CA LYS A 130 1.96 -6.47 -16.77
C LYS A 130 2.46 -6.35 -15.33
N VAL A 131 3.78 -6.30 -15.11
CA VAL A 131 4.37 -6.19 -13.76
C VAL A 131 5.37 -5.05 -13.76
N LEU A 132 5.22 -4.12 -12.82
CA LEU A 132 6.13 -3.00 -12.57
C LEU A 132 7.10 -3.44 -11.47
N THR A 133 8.36 -3.67 -11.82
CA THR A 133 9.34 -4.28 -10.89
C THR A 133 10.20 -3.26 -10.15
N HIS A 134 10.26 -2.03 -10.66
CA HIS A 134 11.17 -0.97 -10.22
C HIS A 134 10.43 0.27 -9.70
N SER A 135 9.12 0.16 -9.43
CA SER A 135 8.27 1.29 -9.03
C SER A 135 7.84 1.28 -7.56
N THR A 136 8.06 0.18 -6.83
CA THR A 136 7.56 0.03 -5.45
C THR A 136 8.58 -0.68 -4.55
N TRP A 137 8.71 -0.16 -3.33
CA TRP A 137 9.35 -0.84 -2.21
C TRP A 137 8.30 -1.32 -1.22
N LYS A 138 8.45 -2.54 -0.71
CA LYS A 138 7.83 -2.95 0.54
C LYS A 138 8.76 -2.58 1.69
N VAL A 139 8.25 -1.76 2.60
CA VAL A 139 8.98 -1.28 3.77
C VAL A 139 8.32 -1.84 5.01
N ASP A 140 9.10 -2.57 5.79
CA ASP A 140 8.72 -3.10 7.10
C ASP A 140 9.51 -2.34 8.17
N VAL A 141 8.81 -1.69 9.09
CA VAL A 141 9.39 -1.00 10.26
C VAL A 141 9.05 -1.80 11.50
N GLU A 142 10.05 -2.47 12.05
CA GLU A 142 9.92 -3.29 13.23
C GLU A 142 10.39 -2.54 14.47
N VAL A 143 9.54 -2.52 15.50
CA VAL A 143 9.86 -1.97 16.81
C VAL A 143 10.01 -3.13 17.78
N ARG A 144 11.18 -3.23 18.43
CA ARG A 144 11.45 -4.24 19.47
C ARG A 144 11.77 -3.57 20.80
N ARG A 145 11.39 -4.20 21.91
CA ARG A 145 11.86 -3.73 23.22
C ARG A 145 13.36 -4.01 23.36
N LYS A 146 14.07 -3.09 24.01
CA LYS A 146 15.51 -3.22 24.23
C LYS A 146 15.86 -4.21 25.35
N ASP A 147 14.97 -4.37 26.32
CA ASP A 147 15.16 -5.22 27.51
C ASP A 147 15.16 -6.72 27.17
N ASN A 148 14.27 -7.16 26.29
CA ASN A 148 14.02 -8.58 26.00
C ASN A 148 13.93 -8.91 24.51
N GLY A 149 14.09 -7.92 23.62
CA GLY A 149 14.02 -8.10 22.17
C GLY A 149 12.63 -8.44 21.63
N LYS A 150 11.59 -8.46 22.47
CA LYS A 150 10.24 -8.84 22.04
C LYS A 150 9.68 -7.78 21.07
N PRO A 151 8.98 -8.21 20.01
CA PRO A 151 8.32 -7.28 19.09
C PRO A 151 7.22 -6.50 19.84
N LEU A 152 7.25 -5.19 19.71
CA LEU A 152 6.22 -4.28 20.21
C LEU A 152 5.18 -3.98 19.14
N LEU A 153 5.66 -3.72 17.92
CA LEU A 153 4.89 -3.24 16.78
C LEU A 153 5.64 -3.61 15.50
N ASN A 154 4.89 -3.89 14.44
CA ASN A 154 5.42 -3.96 13.08
C ASN A 154 4.50 -3.13 12.17
N LEU A 155 5.08 -2.20 11.41
CA LEU A 155 4.37 -1.41 10.42
C LEU A 155 4.88 -1.78 9.03
N THR A 156 4.00 -2.33 8.21
CA THR A 156 4.29 -2.62 6.80
C THR A 156 3.60 -1.58 5.94
N THR A 157 4.34 -1.00 5.00
CA THR A 157 3.78 -0.09 3.98
C THR A 157 4.42 -0.32 2.62
N LEU A 158 3.72 0.10 1.57
CA LEU A 158 4.27 0.17 0.23
C LEU A 158 4.66 1.61 -0.06
N VAL A 159 5.91 1.82 -0.43
CA VAL A 159 6.45 3.11 -0.84
C VAL A 159 6.62 3.07 -2.35
N ALA A 160 5.82 3.86 -3.05
CA ALA A 160 5.89 3.98 -4.50
C ALA A 160 6.86 5.10 -4.91
N ASP A 161 7.44 4.97 -6.08
CA ASP A 161 8.23 6.03 -6.69
C ASP A 161 7.31 7.18 -7.13
N LEU A 162 7.37 8.30 -6.39
CA LEU A 162 6.56 9.49 -6.63
C LEU A 162 7.41 10.70 -7.05
N ALA A 163 8.72 10.52 -7.23
CA ALA A 163 9.61 11.62 -7.59
C ALA A 163 9.20 12.22 -8.95
N PRO A 164 9.22 13.56 -9.09
CA PRO A 164 8.66 14.23 -10.25
C PRO A 164 9.64 14.21 -11.43
N ASP A 165 9.67 13.14 -12.19
CA ASP A 165 10.36 13.16 -13.48
C ASP A 165 9.38 13.59 -14.56
N SER A 166 9.65 14.75 -15.18
CA SER A 166 9.17 14.95 -16.54
C SER A 166 9.77 13.84 -17.39
N PHE A 167 8.94 13.16 -18.17
CA PHE A 167 9.41 12.18 -19.13
C PHE A 167 9.06 12.61 -20.54
N GLU A 168 9.88 12.19 -21.49
CA GLU A 168 9.62 12.37 -22.90
C GLU A 168 9.22 11.02 -23.50
N LEU A 169 8.11 11.00 -24.22
CA LEU A 169 7.66 9.84 -24.97
C LEU A 169 8.05 9.99 -26.44
N ARG A 170 8.84 9.06 -26.96
CA ARG A 170 9.30 9.07 -28.36
C ARG A 170 8.72 7.87 -29.11
N MET A 171 8.17 8.13 -30.29
CA MET A 171 7.72 7.10 -31.22
C MET A 171 8.76 6.85 -32.31
N LEU A 172 8.96 5.59 -32.64
CA LEU A 172 9.83 5.11 -33.70
C LEU A 172 8.98 4.34 -34.71
N ALA A 173 8.99 4.79 -35.96
CA ALA A 173 8.42 4.05 -37.09
C ALA A 173 9.45 3.04 -37.60
N LEU A 174 9.20 1.74 -37.39
CA LEU A 174 10.16 0.68 -37.76
C LEU A 174 10.10 0.34 -39.26
N ASP A 175 8.90 0.43 -39.83
CA ASP A 175 8.62 0.07 -41.23
C ASP A 175 8.31 1.31 -42.11
N GLY A 176 8.47 2.53 -41.57
CA GLY A 176 8.09 3.78 -42.22
C GLY A 176 6.68 4.26 -41.88
N THR A 177 6.17 5.23 -42.65
CA THR A 177 4.88 5.91 -42.38
C THR A 177 3.88 5.80 -43.52
N SER A 178 4.18 5.06 -44.60
CA SER A 178 3.25 4.82 -45.71
C SER A 178 2.88 3.35 -45.81
N VAL A 179 1.62 3.04 -46.09
CA VAL A 179 1.10 1.67 -46.04
C VAL A 179 0.06 1.40 -47.13
N ALA A 180 0.29 0.33 -47.88
CA ALA A 180 -0.62 -0.16 -48.90
C ALA A 180 -1.96 -0.64 -48.29
N PRO A 181 -3.03 -0.80 -49.10
CA PRO A 181 -4.26 -1.43 -48.65
C PRO A 181 -4.00 -2.81 -48.02
N GLU A 182 -4.63 -3.08 -46.87
CA GLU A 182 -4.42 -4.30 -46.07
C GLU A 182 -2.98 -4.49 -45.54
N GLY A 183 -2.10 -3.51 -45.76
CA GLY A 183 -0.73 -3.50 -45.26
C GLY A 183 -0.63 -3.23 -43.77
N GLU A 184 0.56 -3.50 -43.23
CA GLU A 184 0.88 -3.37 -41.82
C GLU A 184 2.14 -2.51 -41.62
N LEU A 185 2.16 -1.70 -40.56
CA LEU A 185 3.33 -0.94 -40.12
C LEU A 185 3.58 -1.16 -38.64
N ARG A 186 4.83 -1.41 -38.25
CA ARG A 186 5.23 -1.52 -36.85
C ARG A 186 5.76 -0.21 -36.29
N PHE A 187 5.31 0.11 -35.08
CA PHE A 187 5.75 1.25 -34.30
C PHE A 187 6.25 0.79 -32.96
N ARG A 188 7.24 1.52 -32.42
CA ARG A 188 7.72 1.36 -31.06
C ARG A 188 7.63 2.69 -30.32
N ALA A 189 7.14 2.70 -29.09
CA ALA A 189 7.19 3.84 -28.19
C ALA A 189 8.15 3.56 -27.05
N VAL A 190 9.00 4.54 -26.73
CA VAL A 190 9.97 4.48 -25.64
C VAL A 190 9.85 5.77 -24.83
N ALA A 191 9.80 5.64 -23.50
CA ALA A 191 9.85 6.79 -22.61
C ALA A 191 11.26 6.98 -22.02
N TYR A 192 11.67 8.24 -21.93
CA TYR A 192 12.95 8.65 -21.36
C TYR A 192 12.72 9.60 -20.19
N ASP A 193 13.48 9.43 -19.11
CA ASP A 193 13.50 10.37 -17.99
C ASP A 193 14.35 11.62 -18.31
N SER A 194 14.46 12.55 -17.35
CA SER A 194 15.28 13.76 -17.50
C SER A 194 16.78 13.49 -17.68
N SER A 195 17.25 12.32 -17.27
CA SER A 195 18.62 11.85 -17.44
C SER A 195 18.83 11.11 -18.77
N ASN A 196 17.78 11.05 -19.60
CA ASN A 196 17.72 10.29 -20.85
C ASN A 196 17.94 8.77 -20.65
N GLU A 197 17.63 8.26 -19.46
CA GLU A 197 17.53 6.82 -19.20
C GLU A 197 16.14 6.32 -19.61
N VAL A 198 16.08 5.06 -20.03
CA VAL A 198 14.83 4.42 -20.44
C VAL A 198 13.99 4.11 -19.22
N ILE A 199 12.73 4.56 -19.23
CA ILE A 199 11.76 4.24 -18.19
C ILE A 199 11.11 2.91 -18.57
N GLU A 200 11.34 1.85 -17.78
CA GLU A 200 10.78 0.51 -18.05
C GLU A 200 9.33 0.38 -17.55
N ASP A 201 9.08 0.94 -16.37
CA ASP A 201 7.81 0.82 -15.64
C ASP A 201 6.79 1.89 -16.04
N LEU A 202 6.48 2.04 -17.33
CA LEU A 202 5.40 2.91 -17.79
C LEU A 202 4.21 2.11 -18.31
N ILE A 203 3.02 2.69 -18.31
CA ILE A 203 1.83 2.15 -18.97
C ILE A 203 1.72 2.78 -20.35
N LEU A 204 1.59 1.97 -21.41
CA LEU A 204 1.42 2.44 -22.77
C LEU A 204 0.06 2.02 -23.32
N THR A 205 -0.63 2.96 -23.96
CA THR A 205 -1.89 2.72 -24.66
C THR A 205 -1.78 3.28 -26.07
N TRP A 206 -2.16 2.49 -27.06
CA TRP A 206 -2.12 2.86 -28.47
C TRP A 206 -3.52 3.03 -29.02
N TYR A 207 -3.71 4.03 -29.87
CA TYR A 207 -4.94 4.24 -30.62
C TYR A 207 -4.65 5.00 -31.92
N VAL A 208 -5.64 5.00 -32.81
CA VAL A 208 -5.60 5.72 -34.08
C VAL A 208 -6.58 6.87 -34.03
N GLU A 209 -6.11 8.07 -34.36
CA GLU A 209 -6.96 9.22 -34.64
C GLU A 209 -7.16 9.32 -36.16
N PRO A 210 -8.40 9.22 -36.66
CA PRO A 210 -8.68 9.42 -38.08
C PRO A 210 -8.53 10.91 -38.43
N ILE A 211 -7.81 11.23 -39.51
CA ILE A 211 -7.76 12.60 -40.07
C ILE A 211 -8.74 12.69 -41.24
N ASN A 212 -8.47 11.93 -42.31
CA ASN A 212 -9.36 11.76 -43.46
C ASN A 212 -9.37 10.30 -43.97
N SER A 213 -8.87 9.38 -43.15
CA SER A 213 -8.84 7.94 -43.37
C SER A 213 -9.06 7.18 -42.07
N PHE A 214 -9.30 5.87 -42.17
CA PHE A 214 -9.46 4.95 -41.04
C PHE A 214 -8.38 3.87 -41.06
N GLY A 215 -8.06 3.36 -39.87
CA GLY A 215 -7.15 2.25 -39.67
C GLY A 215 -7.36 1.63 -38.31
N SER A 216 -6.67 0.53 -38.05
CA SER A 216 -6.76 -0.19 -36.78
C SER A 216 -5.37 -0.40 -36.18
N VAL A 217 -5.33 -0.52 -34.86
CA VAL A 217 -4.11 -0.84 -34.12
C VAL A 217 -4.27 -2.20 -33.46
N HIS A 218 -3.22 -2.99 -33.57
CA HIS A 218 -3.04 -4.26 -32.89
C HIS A 218 -1.78 -4.17 -32.03
N VAL A 219 -1.93 -4.28 -30.71
CA VAL A 219 -0.78 -4.24 -29.78
C VAL A 219 -0.03 -5.57 -29.85
N MET A 220 1.28 -5.53 -30.12
CA MET A 220 2.08 -6.75 -30.31
C MET A 220 2.77 -7.23 -29.03
N ARG A 221 3.23 -6.31 -28.17
CA ARG A 221 3.95 -6.65 -26.93
C ARG A 221 3.13 -6.32 -25.69
N ARG A 222 3.28 -7.18 -24.69
CA ARG A 222 2.68 -7.09 -23.35
C ARG A 222 2.99 -5.79 -22.61
N ASP A 223 4.22 -5.33 -22.75
CA ASP A 223 4.70 -4.10 -22.15
C ASP A 223 4.01 -2.86 -22.78
N GLY A 224 3.36 -3.03 -23.93
CA GLY A 224 2.73 -1.97 -24.71
C GLY A 224 3.74 -1.13 -25.49
N TRP A 225 4.99 -1.57 -25.63
CA TRP A 225 6.04 -0.79 -26.29
C TRP A 225 5.95 -0.86 -27.80
N GLU A 226 5.35 -1.92 -28.34
CA GLU A 226 5.21 -2.12 -29.78
C GLU A 226 3.76 -2.34 -30.18
N CYS A 227 3.38 -1.72 -31.29
CA CYS A 227 2.11 -1.94 -31.94
C CYS A 227 2.27 -2.10 -33.44
N VAL A 228 1.31 -2.78 -34.05
CA VAL A 228 1.10 -2.84 -35.48
C VAL A 228 -0.11 -1.98 -35.82
N TYR A 229 0.09 -1.01 -36.70
CA TYR A 229 -0.98 -0.39 -37.43
C TYR A 229 -1.34 -1.25 -38.63
N LYS A 230 -2.64 -1.43 -38.90
CA LYS A 230 -3.14 -2.04 -40.12
C LYS A 230 -4.02 -1.07 -40.87
N ASN A 231 -3.81 -0.97 -42.18
CA ASN A 231 -4.69 -0.22 -43.08
C ASN A 231 -5.95 -1.03 -43.39
N ILE A 232 -6.70 -1.36 -42.34
CA ILE A 232 -8.03 -1.98 -42.39
C ILE A 232 -8.86 -1.38 -41.25
N TYR A 233 -10.16 -1.24 -41.48
CA TYR A 233 -11.13 -0.95 -40.44
C TYR A 233 -12.39 -1.79 -40.66
N GLN A 234 -13.18 -1.92 -39.60
CA GLN A 234 -14.43 -2.64 -39.62
C GLN A 234 -15.58 -1.65 -39.84
N ASP A 235 -16.34 -1.84 -40.92
CA ASP A 235 -17.50 -1.01 -41.22
C ASP A 235 -18.71 -1.36 -40.33
N TYR A 236 -19.77 -0.55 -40.41
CA TYR A 236 -21.04 -0.81 -39.69
C TYR A 236 -21.71 -2.13 -40.10
N GLY A 237 -21.33 -2.71 -41.24
CA GLY A 237 -21.79 -3.99 -41.75
C GLY A 237 -20.94 -5.18 -41.31
N ASN A 238 -19.99 -4.99 -40.39
CA ASN A 238 -19.07 -6.02 -39.91
C ASN A 238 -18.12 -6.56 -40.99
N ARG A 239 -17.84 -5.77 -42.04
CA ARG A 239 -16.90 -6.09 -43.12
C ARG A 239 -15.60 -5.33 -42.91
N TYR A 240 -14.49 -5.95 -43.30
CA TYR A 240 -13.21 -5.26 -43.37
C TYR A 240 -13.14 -4.44 -44.66
N ALA A 241 -12.78 -3.17 -44.52
CA ALA A 241 -12.61 -2.24 -45.62
C ALA A 241 -11.30 -1.45 -45.45
N THR A 242 -10.86 -0.83 -46.53
CA THR A 242 -9.69 0.06 -46.57
C THR A 242 -10.11 1.44 -47.07
N THR A 243 -9.37 2.48 -46.69
CA THR A 243 -9.62 3.84 -47.19
C THR A 243 -8.27 4.54 -47.35
N PRO A 244 -8.00 5.16 -48.51
CA PRO A 244 -6.79 5.95 -48.71
C PRO A 244 -6.91 7.29 -47.97
N GLY A 245 -5.78 7.85 -47.58
CA GLY A 245 -5.70 9.14 -46.87
C GLY A 245 -4.73 9.08 -45.70
N GLN A 246 -5.00 9.85 -44.66
CA GLN A 246 -4.12 10.05 -43.52
C GLN A 246 -4.80 9.64 -42.21
N CYS A 247 -4.02 8.96 -41.38
CA CYS A 247 -4.34 8.63 -40.01
C CYS A 247 -3.20 9.10 -39.11
N ARG A 248 -3.49 9.33 -37.84
CA ARG A 248 -2.45 9.58 -36.83
C ARG A 248 -2.43 8.42 -35.86
N ILE A 249 -1.28 7.76 -35.74
CA ILE A 249 -1.07 6.81 -34.67
C ILE A 249 -0.61 7.56 -33.43
N VAL A 250 -1.22 7.27 -32.29
CA VAL A 250 -0.94 7.93 -31.03
C VAL A 250 -0.57 6.88 -29.99
N ALA A 251 0.55 7.10 -29.31
CA ALA A 251 0.89 6.40 -28.09
C ALA A 251 0.69 7.35 -26.90
N ARG A 252 -0.11 6.91 -25.94
CA ARG A 252 -0.29 7.54 -24.63
C ARG A 252 0.54 6.78 -23.61
N GLY A 253 1.55 7.43 -23.06
CA GLY A 253 2.35 6.93 -21.95
C GLY A 253 1.83 7.49 -20.64
N GLU A 254 1.68 6.63 -19.63
CA GLU A 254 1.35 7.02 -18.27
C GLU A 254 2.41 6.49 -17.30
N TYR A 255 3.03 7.40 -16.56
CA TYR A 255 4.10 7.12 -15.61
C TYR A 255 3.92 8.01 -14.39
N LYS A 256 3.88 7.42 -13.18
CA LYS A 256 3.68 8.15 -11.91
C LYS A 256 2.48 9.12 -11.92
N GLY A 257 1.37 8.73 -12.58
CA GLY A 257 0.18 9.58 -12.73
C GLY A 257 0.31 10.75 -13.71
N ARG A 258 1.45 10.88 -14.40
CA ARG A 258 1.65 11.84 -15.50
C ARG A 258 1.40 11.17 -16.82
N VAL A 259 0.84 11.94 -17.75
CA VAL A 259 0.47 11.47 -19.08
C VAL A 259 1.26 12.25 -20.13
N GLN A 260 1.84 11.53 -21.08
CA GLN A 260 2.45 12.10 -22.27
C GLN A 260 1.89 11.43 -23.51
N TYR A 261 1.93 12.16 -24.61
CA TYR A 261 1.48 11.70 -25.90
C TYR A 261 2.61 11.87 -26.90
N THR A 262 2.77 10.87 -27.74
CA THR A 262 3.58 10.97 -28.95
C THR A 262 2.75 10.46 -30.10
N ASN A 263 2.95 11.04 -31.27
CA ASN A 263 2.18 10.67 -32.43
C ASN A 263 3.01 10.75 -33.71
N LEU A 264 2.59 9.97 -34.70
CA LEU A 264 3.12 10.01 -36.05
C LEU A 264 1.96 9.96 -37.03
N GLU A 265 2.10 10.71 -38.13
CA GLU A 265 1.15 10.67 -39.22
C GLU A 265 1.50 9.52 -40.17
N ILE A 266 0.48 8.76 -40.54
CA ILE A 266 0.52 7.60 -41.42
C ILE A 266 -0.26 7.94 -42.69
N THR A 267 0.30 7.59 -43.84
CA THR A 267 -0.35 7.69 -45.14
C THR A 267 -0.82 6.31 -45.59
N ASN A 268 -2.13 6.13 -45.67
CA ASN A 268 -2.77 4.99 -46.32
C ASN A 268 -2.84 5.25 -47.83
N GLU A 269 -2.21 4.37 -48.61
CA GLU A 269 -2.24 4.40 -50.08
C GLU A 269 -3.54 3.83 -50.65
#